data_AF-A0A5N9EFQ8-F1
#
_entry.id   AF-A0A5N9EFQ8-F1
#
_cell.length_a   1.000
_cell.length_b   1.000
_cell.length_c   1.000
_cell.angle_alpha   90.00
_cell.angle_beta   90.00
_cell.angle_gamma   90.00
#
_symmetry.space_group_name_H-M   'P 1'
#
loop_
_entity.id
_entity.type
_entity.pdbx_description
1 polymer ?
#
loop_
_entity_poly.entity_id
_entity_poly.type
_entity_poly.pdbx_seq_one_letter_code
_entity_poly.pdbx_strand_id
1 'polypeptide(L)'
;AHTFDPNDDYPDFAKLVAKSIQKGETTKGIIICGSGVGASITATKFKGVRAAICHDTYSAAQGVEHDDMNVLCLGARVIKISLAVKIVRKFLEAQFDSDTRFVRRLNKVIEIEKSQLG
;
A
#
# COMPACT_ATOMS: atom_id res chain seq x y z
N ALA A 1 -10.78 -3.94 -12.80
CA ALA A 1 -11.68 -4.79 -13.58
C ALA A 1 -13.12 -4.32 -13.36
N HIS A 2 -13.96 -4.34 -14.40
CA HIS A 2 -15.40 -4.07 -14.28
C HIS A 2 -16.23 -5.35 -14.23
N THR A 3 -15.57 -6.51 -14.29
CA THR A 3 -16.17 -7.85 -14.35
C THR A 3 -15.32 -8.79 -13.52
N PHE A 4 -15.95 -9.76 -12.85
CA PHE A 4 -15.25 -10.78 -12.10
C PHE A 4 -14.69 -11.84 -13.05
N ASP A 5 -13.39 -12.10 -12.95
CA ASP A 5 -12.72 -13.20 -13.64
C ASP A 5 -11.95 -14.03 -12.59
N PRO A 6 -12.32 -15.31 -12.37
CA PRO A 6 -11.66 -16.15 -11.36
C PRO A 6 -10.22 -16.55 -11.74
N ASN A 7 -9.81 -16.34 -12.98
CA ASN A 7 -8.45 -16.62 -13.47
C ASN A 7 -7.59 -15.35 -13.56
N ASP A 8 -8.06 -14.24 -12.98
CA ASP A 8 -7.33 -12.99 -13.05
C ASP A 8 -6.05 -13.00 -12.21
N ASP A 9 -5.03 -12.33 -12.74
CA ASP A 9 -3.71 -12.30 -12.12
C ASP A 9 -3.56 -10.99 -11.31
N TYR A 10 -3.53 -11.12 -9.98
CA TYR A 10 -3.37 -9.96 -9.09
C TYR A 10 -2.18 -9.03 -9.44
N PRO A 11 -1.03 -9.51 -9.98
CA PRO A 11 0.06 -8.62 -10.35
C PRO A 11 -0.31 -7.60 -11.42
N ASP A 12 -1.18 -7.96 -12.36
CA ASP A 12 -1.58 -7.07 -13.46
C ASP A 12 -2.34 -5.86 -12.94
N PHE A 13 -3.22 -6.06 -11.96
CA PHE A 13 -3.95 -4.97 -11.31
C PHE A 13 -3.10 -4.18 -10.33
N ALA A 14 -2.27 -4.87 -9.52
CA ALA A 14 -1.38 -4.20 -8.56
C ALA A 14 -0.38 -3.27 -9.27
N LYS A 15 0.13 -3.70 -10.43
CA LYS A 15 1.01 -2.90 -11.30
C LYS A 15 0.37 -1.61 -11.78
N LEU A 16 -0.93 -1.61 -12.10
CA LEU A 16 -1.63 -0.40 -12.56
C LEU A 16 -1.68 0.65 -11.45
N VAL A 17 -2.04 0.24 -10.23
CA VAL A 17 -2.06 1.13 -9.05
C VAL A 17 -0.66 1.65 -8.75
N ALA A 18 0.34 0.76 -8.73
CA ALA A 18 1.72 1.13 -8.47
C ALA A 18 2.27 2.13 -9.50
N LYS A 19 1.99 1.94 -10.80
CA LYS A 19 2.38 2.88 -11.85
C LYS A 19 1.71 4.24 -11.72
N SER A 20 0.44 4.29 -11.31
CA SER A 20 -0.27 5.55 -11.07
C SER A 20 0.42 6.38 -9.99
N ILE A 21 0.84 5.73 -8.89
CA ILE A 21 1.64 6.35 -7.83
C ILE A 21 2.99 6.84 -8.36
N GLN A 22 3.73 5.98 -9.09
CA GLN A 22 5.05 6.34 -9.63
C GLN A 22 5.03 7.56 -10.55
N LYS A 23 3.97 7.70 -11.34
CA LYS A 23 3.80 8.82 -12.26
C LYS A 23 3.27 10.09 -11.58
N GLY A 24 2.87 10.00 -10.32
CA GLY A 24 2.20 11.10 -9.61
C GLY A 24 0.77 11.37 -10.08
N GLU A 25 0.15 10.43 -10.82
CA GLU A 25 -1.26 10.53 -11.24
C GLU A 25 -2.19 10.41 -10.02
N THR A 26 -1.76 9.66 -8.99
CA THR A 26 -2.42 9.56 -7.69
C THR A 26 -1.40 9.61 -6.55
N THR A 27 -1.85 9.98 -5.35
CA THR A 27 -1.01 10.03 -4.14
C THR A 27 -1.21 8.85 -3.19
N LYS A 28 -2.38 8.21 -3.25
CA LYS A 28 -2.71 7.01 -2.48
C LYS A 28 -3.40 5.97 -3.37
N GLY A 29 -3.13 4.70 -3.09
CA GLY A 29 -3.70 3.54 -3.78
C GLY A 29 -4.27 2.52 -2.80
N ILE A 30 -5.28 1.77 -3.23
CA ILE A 30 -5.87 0.67 -2.47
C ILE A 30 -5.95 -0.54 -3.40
N ILE A 31 -5.46 -1.70 -2.93
CA ILE A 31 -5.51 -2.95 -3.67
C ILE A 31 -6.18 -4.01 -2.79
N ILE A 32 -7.10 -4.78 -3.35
CA ILE A 32 -7.79 -5.86 -2.65
C ILE A 32 -7.55 -7.15 -3.41
N CYS A 33 -7.02 -8.17 -2.74
CA CYS A 33 -6.97 -9.53 -3.28
C CYS A 33 -7.40 -10.54 -2.21
N GLY A 34 -7.25 -11.85 -2.45
CA GLY A 34 -7.67 -12.89 -1.51
C GLY A 34 -7.13 -12.66 -0.09
N SER A 35 -5.80 -12.58 0.07
CA SER A 35 -5.14 -12.32 1.37
C SER A 35 -4.56 -10.91 1.51
N GLY A 36 -4.37 -10.19 0.41
CA GLY A 36 -3.59 -8.94 0.34
C GLY A 36 -2.09 -9.17 0.11
N VAL A 37 -1.57 -10.38 0.34
CA VAL A 37 -0.13 -10.68 0.36
C VAL A 37 0.54 -10.52 -1.00
N GLY A 38 -0.01 -11.18 -2.03
CA GLY A 38 0.54 -11.08 -3.38
C GLY A 38 0.53 -9.62 -3.87
N ALA A 39 -0.59 -8.93 -3.65
CA ALA A 39 -0.75 -7.54 -4.05
C ALA A 39 0.32 -6.62 -3.42
N SER A 40 0.60 -6.75 -2.12
CA SER A 40 1.63 -5.95 -1.47
C SER A 40 3.03 -6.30 -1.96
N ILE A 41 3.32 -7.59 -2.17
CA ILE A 41 4.61 -8.05 -2.70
C ILE A 41 4.86 -7.44 -4.08
N THR A 42 3.87 -7.48 -4.97
CA THR A 42 3.99 -6.88 -6.31
C THR A 42 4.12 -5.37 -6.26
N ALA A 43 3.25 -4.68 -5.51
CA ALA A 43 3.23 -3.21 -5.49
C ALA A 43 4.56 -2.63 -4.98
N THR A 44 5.17 -3.22 -3.94
CA THR A 44 6.47 -2.79 -3.40
C THR A 44 7.65 -3.04 -4.34
N LYS A 45 7.48 -3.75 -5.48
CA LYS A 45 8.53 -3.84 -6.51
C LYS A 45 8.69 -2.56 -7.33
N PHE A 46 7.74 -1.64 -7.24
CA PHE A 46 7.76 -0.40 -7.98
C PHE A 46 8.43 0.68 -7.14
N LYS A 47 9.52 1.25 -7.65
CA LYS A 47 10.24 2.36 -7.03
C LYS A 47 9.30 3.45 -6.52
N GLY A 48 9.45 3.90 -5.28
CA GLY A 48 8.63 4.93 -4.66
C GLY A 48 7.27 4.44 -4.15
N VAL A 49 6.92 3.16 -4.38
CA VAL A 49 5.69 2.56 -3.85
C VAL A 49 6.01 1.85 -2.53
N ARG A 50 5.35 2.31 -1.47
CA ARG A 50 5.41 1.70 -0.13
C ARG A 50 4.05 1.10 0.13
N ALA A 51 3.94 -0.20 -0.11
CA ALA A 51 2.71 -0.96 0.06
C ALA A 51 2.81 -1.88 1.28
N ALA A 52 1.74 -1.93 2.09
CA ALA A 52 1.63 -2.91 3.16
C ALA A 52 0.21 -3.49 3.22
N ILE A 53 0.13 -4.69 3.78
CA ILE A 53 -1.14 -5.34 4.10
C ILE A 53 -1.57 -4.86 5.48
N CYS A 54 -2.80 -4.38 5.62
CA CYS A 54 -3.34 -3.99 6.93
C CYS A 54 -4.71 -4.63 7.14
N HIS A 55 -4.87 -5.36 8.24
CA HIS A 55 -6.15 -5.99 8.62
C HIS A 55 -6.74 -5.39 9.90
N ASP A 56 -6.22 -4.24 10.30
CA ASP A 56 -6.67 -3.44 11.42
C ASP A 56 -6.46 -1.95 11.13
N THR A 57 -7.15 -1.10 11.90
CA THR A 57 -7.12 0.35 11.73
C THR A 57 -5.83 1.00 12.19
N TYR A 58 -5.10 0.35 13.12
CA TYR A 58 -3.88 0.91 13.68
C TYR A 58 -2.77 0.85 12.65
N SER A 59 -2.49 -0.32 12.09
CA SER A 59 -1.45 -0.49 11.06
C SER A 59 -1.73 0.32 9.80
N ALA A 60 -2.99 0.50 9.42
CA ALA A 60 -3.36 1.30 8.25
C ALA A 60 -3.10 2.81 8.43
N ALA A 61 -3.38 3.36 9.61
CA ALA A 61 -3.03 4.75 9.93
C ALA A 61 -1.52 4.90 10.14
N GLN A 62 -0.95 4.05 10.98
CA GLN A 62 0.45 4.10 11.37
C GLN A 62 1.39 3.94 10.18
N GLY A 63 1.07 3.05 9.23
CA GLY A 63 1.88 2.89 8.02
C GLY A 63 2.00 4.20 7.23
N VAL A 64 0.94 5.02 7.19
CA VAL A 64 1.01 6.36 6.59
C VAL A 64 1.81 7.30 7.49
N GLU A 65 1.46 7.35 8.78
CA GLU A 65 2.02 8.30 9.74
C GLU A 65 3.53 8.15 9.89
N HIS A 66 4.06 6.93 9.97
CA HIS A 66 5.48 6.74 10.25
C HIS A 66 6.32 6.35 9.03
N ASP A 67 5.71 5.70 8.05
CA ASP A 67 6.41 5.07 6.92
C ASP A 67 6.02 5.69 5.57
N ASP A 68 5.20 6.74 5.58
CA ASP A 68 4.66 7.40 4.38
C ASP A 68 4.06 6.38 3.40
N MET A 69 3.39 5.35 3.92
CA MET A 69 2.74 4.31 3.13
C MET A 69 1.73 4.93 2.18
N ASN A 70 1.88 4.65 0.88
CA ASN A 70 1.06 5.22 -0.17
C ASN A 70 0.17 4.18 -0.87
N VAL A 71 0.31 2.89 -0.55
CA VAL A 71 -0.59 1.83 -1.05
C VAL A 71 -1.04 0.92 0.10
N LEU A 72 -2.35 0.85 0.31
CA LEU A 72 -2.98 -0.08 1.26
C LEU A 72 -3.40 -1.37 0.54
N CYS A 73 -2.98 -2.52 1.05
CA CYS A 73 -3.43 -3.83 0.57
C CYS A 73 -4.37 -4.49 1.59
N LEU A 74 -5.49 -5.05 1.13
CA LEU A 74 -6.49 -5.73 1.96
C LEU A 74 -6.74 -7.15 1.49
N GLY A 75 -7.07 -8.03 2.45
CA GLY A 75 -7.44 -9.42 2.20
C GLY A 75 -8.94 -9.63 2.24
N ALA A 76 -9.58 -9.78 1.08
CA ALA A 76 -11.03 -10.00 0.97
C ALA A 76 -11.50 -11.30 1.65
N ARG A 77 -10.63 -12.30 1.77
CA ARG A 77 -10.92 -13.58 2.47
C ARG A 77 -10.56 -13.52 3.97
N VAL A 78 -9.95 -12.44 4.44
CA VAL A 78 -9.38 -12.34 5.79
C VAL A 78 -10.23 -11.45 6.70
N ILE A 79 -10.70 -10.31 6.19
CA ILE A 79 -11.47 -9.34 6.97
C ILE A 79 -12.87 -9.12 6.38
N LYS A 80 -13.84 -8.82 7.25
CA LYS A 80 -15.20 -8.48 6.84
C LYS A 80 -15.26 -7.05 6.27
N ILE A 81 -16.21 -6.82 5.36
CA ILE A 81 -16.39 -5.52 4.69
C ILE A 81 -16.55 -4.34 5.67
N SER A 82 -17.26 -4.54 6.79
CA SER A 82 -17.47 -3.49 7.79
C SER A 82 -16.17 -3.03 8.46
N LEU A 83 -15.20 -3.93 8.64
CA LEU A 83 -13.86 -3.59 9.12
C LEU A 83 -13.03 -2.99 8.00
N ALA A 84 -13.06 -3.56 6.79
CA ALA A 84 -12.32 -3.05 5.63
C ALA A 84 -12.62 -1.56 5.36
N VAL A 85 -13.89 -1.15 5.43
CA VAL A 85 -14.29 0.26 5.27
C VAL A 85 -13.64 1.17 6.34
N LYS A 86 -13.57 0.72 7.60
CA LYS A 86 -12.93 1.48 8.68
C LYS A 86 -11.41 1.60 8.46
N ILE A 87 -10.77 0.53 7.99
CA ILE A 87 -9.34 0.50 7.69
C ILE A 87 -9.02 1.46 6.54
N VAL A 88 -9.79 1.40 5.44
CA VAL A 88 -9.65 2.32 4.30
C VAL A 88 -9.79 3.76 4.75
N ARG A 89 -10.80 4.07 5.56
CA ARG A 89 -10.99 5.42 6.09
C ARG A 89 -9.78 5.90 6.88
N LYS A 90 -9.25 5.07 7.79
CA LYS A 90 -8.05 5.40 8.58
C LYS A 90 -6.80 5.62 7.74
N PHE A 91 -6.59 4.81 6.70
CA PHE A 91 -5.50 5.03 5.75
C PHE A 91 -5.63 6.35 4.96
N LEU A 92 -6.85 6.70 4.54
CA LEU A 92 -7.10 7.92 3.77
C LEU A 92 -6.99 9.19 4.63
N GLU A 93 -7.45 9.13 5.88
CA GLU A 93 -7.41 10.24 6.84
C GLU A 93 -6.00 10.50 7.39
N ALA A 94 -5.18 9.46 7.50
CA ALA A 94 -3.83 9.57 8.06
C ALA A 94 -2.90 10.43 7.19
N GLN A 95 -2.03 11.17 7.86
CA GLN A 95 -1.00 12.04 7.27
C GLN A 95 0.36 11.67 7.84
N PHE A 96 1.42 11.83 7.03
CA PHE A 96 2.78 11.56 7.48
C PHE A 96 3.15 12.46 8.66
N ASP A 97 3.71 11.85 9.70
CA ASP A 97 4.21 12.51 10.91
C ASP A 97 5.66 12.93 10.68
N SER A 98 5.90 14.24 10.77
CA SER A 98 7.21 14.85 10.59
C SER A 98 8.17 14.68 11.77
N ASP A 99 7.85 13.88 12.79
CA ASP A 99 8.79 13.55 13.86
C ASP A 99 10.12 13.03 13.27
N THR A 100 11.22 13.57 13.80
CA THR A 100 12.61 13.27 13.41
C THR A 100 12.90 11.77 13.26
N ARG A 101 12.31 10.90 14.10
CA ARG A 101 12.57 9.46 14.05
C ARG A 101 11.93 8.81 12.82
N PHE A 102 10.77 9.30 12.37
CA PHE A 102 10.04 8.77 11.21
C PHE A 102 10.69 9.23 9.92
N VAL A 103 11.00 10.52 9.80
CA VAL A 103 11.79 11.07 8.68
C VAL A 103 13.10 10.30 8.50
N ARG A 104 13.86 10.08 9.59
CA ARG A 104 15.12 9.33 9.53
C ARG A 104 14.92 7.88 9.07
N ARG A 105 13.86 7.19 9.51
CA ARG A 105 13.57 5.79 9.14
C ARG A 105 13.12 5.69 7.69
N LEU A 106 12.21 6.57 7.26
CA LEU A 106 11.77 6.67 5.87
C LEU A 106 12.95 6.90 4.93
N ASN A 107 13.86 7.83 5.27
CA ASN A 107 15.06 8.07 4.48
C ASN A 107 15.92 6.80 4.34
N LYS A 108 16.07 5.98 5.39
CA LYS A 108 16.80 4.70 5.28
C LYS A 108 16.11 3.72 4.33
N VAL A 109 14.78 3.65 4.33
CA VAL A 109 14.01 2.82 3.39
C VAL A 109 14.25 3.29 1.95
N ILE A 110 14.21 4.61 1.72
CA ILE A 110 14.49 5.21 0.41
C ILE A 110 15.92 4.91 -0.05
N GLU A 111 16.91 4.98 0.84
CA GLU A 111 18.29 4.64 0.48
C GLU A 111 18.47 3.14 0.17
N ILE A 112 17.78 2.24 0.89
CA ILE A 112 17.76 0.81 0.54
C ILE A 112 17.21 0.64 -0.87
N GLU A 113 16.08 1.26 -1.21
CA GLU A 113 15.49 1.18 -2.55
C GLU A 113 16.45 1.67 -3.64
N LYS A 114 17.13 2.80 -3.43
CA LYS A 114 18.12 3.32 -4.38
C LYS A 114 19.31 2.37 -4.57
N SER A 115 19.77 1.72 -3.50
CA SER A 115 20.92 0.82 -3.53
C SER A 115 20.71 -0.47 -4.34
N GLN A 116 19.46 -0.90 -4.52
CA GLN A 116 19.12 -2.12 -5.24
C GLN A 116 18.89 -1.90 -6.74
N LEU A 117 18.94 -0.64 -7.21
CA LEU A 117 18.70 -0.26 -8.61
C LEU A 117 20.02 0.01 -9.37
N GLY A 118 21.12 -0.58 -8.90
CA GLY A 118 22.43 -0.59 -9.57
C GLY A 118 22.56 -1.74 -10.56
#